data_AF-A0A956BWM5-F1
#
_entry.id   AF-A0A956BWM5-F1
#
_cell.length_a   1.000
_cell.length_b   1.000
_cell.length_c   1.000
_cell.angle_alpha   90.00
_cell.angle_beta   90.00
_cell.angle_gamma   90.00
#
_symmetry.space_group_name_H-M   'P 1'
#
loop_
_entity.id
_entity.type
_entity.pdbx_description
1 polymer ?
#
loop_
_entity_poly.entity_id
_entity_poly.type
_entity_poly.pdbx_seq_one_letter_code
_entity_poly.pdbx_strand_id
1 'polypeptide(L)'
;FDVEDGAGIGDPDGGPFDRGPYDGGGPGDGGPGGCEGGVVIDRVCHRPPPPERELRCVRAALEVPDCVDRDGDCFVVGCPPEVPPELATLWADCDDASPDRAPGAAELCNGVDDDCDQAVDEDLGLGDACDGPDSDLCAEGVVVCAADAIGTVCDDATDDTVETCNDVDDDCDLATDEDFALGTACDGADGDACVEGVVVCAADGTATCDDTTSTTVELCNGLDDDCRNGVDDGYAVGQACTVGVGGCARSGLYQCNGDGSGV
;
A
#
# COMPACT_ATOMS: atom_id res chain seq x y z
N PHE A 1 2.68 37.62 -37.20
CA PHE A 1 3.01 38.43 -36.02
C PHE A 1 3.92 37.58 -35.17
N ASP A 2 5.21 37.64 -35.47
CA ASP A 2 6.29 37.17 -34.62
C ASP A 2 6.23 37.87 -33.26
N VAL A 3 6.47 37.12 -32.18
CA VAL A 3 7.46 37.43 -31.14
C VAL A 3 8.03 36.11 -30.61
N GLU A 4 9.36 36.10 -30.47
CA GLU A 4 10.25 34.98 -30.20
C GLU A 4 10.38 34.59 -28.71
N ASP A 5 10.89 33.37 -28.52
CA ASP A 5 11.84 32.85 -27.52
C ASP A 5 11.62 32.93 -26.00
N GLY A 6 11.80 31.76 -25.37
CA GLY A 6 12.08 31.61 -23.95
C GLY A 6 11.99 30.18 -23.45
N ALA A 7 13.01 29.36 -23.72
CA ALA A 7 13.20 28.07 -23.05
C ALA A 7 13.42 28.27 -21.53
N GLY A 8 12.74 27.47 -20.71
CA GLY A 8 12.96 27.36 -19.26
C GLY A 8 12.39 26.04 -18.77
N ILE A 9 13.27 25.21 -18.21
CA ILE A 9 13.04 23.85 -17.73
C ILE A 9 11.93 23.82 -16.66
N GLY A 10 11.07 22.80 -16.72
CA GLY A 10 10.01 22.57 -15.77
C GLY A 10 10.53 22.10 -14.40
N ASP A 11 9.82 22.51 -13.37
CA ASP A 11 9.81 21.93 -12.03
C ASP A 11 8.34 21.59 -11.72
N PRO A 12 7.96 20.31 -11.55
CA PRO A 12 6.57 19.89 -11.44
C PRO A 12 6.01 19.76 -10.02
N ASP A 13 6.63 20.30 -8.96
CA ASP A 13 6.11 20.13 -7.59
C ASP A 13 5.68 21.45 -6.92
N GLY A 14 4.45 21.86 -7.19
CA GLY A 14 3.77 23.00 -6.55
C GLY A 14 3.17 22.69 -5.18
N GLY A 15 3.91 22.02 -4.29
CA GLY A 15 3.53 21.82 -2.88
C GLY A 15 4.04 22.94 -1.96
N PRO A 16 3.35 23.26 -0.84
CA PRO A 16 3.80 24.29 0.08
C PRO A 16 5.07 23.84 0.83
N PHE A 17 6.19 24.52 0.58
CA PHE A 17 7.47 24.30 1.25
C PHE A 17 7.34 24.44 2.77
N ASP A 18 7.54 23.31 3.44
CA ASP A 18 7.96 23.19 4.83
C ASP A 18 9.33 23.88 5.01
N ARG A 19 9.49 24.61 6.11
CA ARG A 19 10.75 25.24 6.52
C ARG A 19 11.11 24.71 7.91
N GLY A 20 11.63 23.50 7.98
CA GLY A 20 12.39 23.02 9.13
C GLY A 20 13.82 23.59 9.11
N PRO A 21 14.38 24.11 10.23
CA PRO A 21 15.72 24.66 10.26
C PRO A 21 16.70 23.72 10.97
N TYR A 22 17.21 22.71 10.27
CA TYR A 22 18.40 21.98 10.72
C TYR A 22 19.30 21.69 9.53
N ASP A 23 20.02 22.71 9.07
CA ASP A 23 21.13 22.54 8.14
C ASP A 23 22.44 22.67 8.91
N GLY A 24 23.28 21.65 8.77
CA GLY A 24 24.54 21.49 9.48
C GLY A 24 25.58 22.51 9.05
N GLY A 25 26.33 23.04 10.01
CA GLY A 25 27.51 23.87 9.79
C GLY A 25 28.65 23.45 10.72
N GLY A 26 29.81 23.13 10.14
CA GLY A 26 30.98 22.53 10.79
C GLY A 26 31.80 23.45 11.73
N PRO A 27 33.03 23.04 12.10
CA PRO A 27 33.74 23.57 13.24
C PRO A 27 34.51 24.85 12.89
N GLY A 28 34.15 25.95 13.55
CA GLY A 28 34.94 27.17 13.55
C GLY A 28 34.07 28.40 13.74
N ASP A 29 34.04 28.92 14.97
CA ASP A 29 34.48 30.29 15.21
C ASP A 29 34.45 30.59 16.71
N GLY A 30 35.63 30.85 17.26
CA GLY A 30 35.78 31.42 18.59
C GLY A 30 35.39 32.89 18.58
N GLY A 31 34.30 33.24 19.25
CA GLY A 31 33.88 34.60 19.56
C GLY A 31 32.99 34.62 20.80
N PRO A 32 32.98 35.72 21.61
CA PRO A 32 32.30 35.72 22.90
C PRO A 32 30.78 35.92 22.74
N GLY A 33 30.04 34.82 22.92
CA GLY A 33 28.76 34.78 23.63
C GLY A 33 27.52 35.34 22.91
N GLY A 34 26.81 34.46 22.20
CA GLY A 34 25.40 34.62 21.87
C GLY A 34 24.86 33.37 21.18
N CYS A 35 23.93 32.65 21.81
CA CYS A 35 23.20 31.56 21.18
C CYS A 35 22.10 32.18 20.32
N GLU A 36 22.14 32.01 19.01
CA GLU A 36 21.06 32.51 18.15
C GLU A 36 19.78 31.72 18.42
N GLY A 37 18.81 32.38 19.06
CA GLY A 37 17.51 31.79 19.40
C GLY A 37 17.49 30.93 20.66
N GLY A 38 18.52 30.98 21.52
CA GLY A 38 18.65 30.16 22.72
C GLY A 38 18.96 30.92 24.03
N VAL A 39 18.89 30.24 25.17
CA VAL A 39 19.27 30.74 26.50
C VAL A 39 20.62 30.14 26.90
N VAL A 40 21.52 30.97 27.43
CA VAL A 40 22.80 30.49 28.00
C VAL A 40 22.60 30.14 29.47
N ILE A 41 22.75 28.86 29.82
CA ILE A 41 22.82 28.37 31.22
C ILE A 41 24.18 27.67 31.38
N ASP A 42 24.92 28.00 32.44
CA ASP A 42 26.30 27.51 32.69
C ASP A 42 27.25 27.43 31.46
N ARG A 43 27.17 28.41 30.56
CA ARG A 43 27.97 28.52 29.30
C ARG A 43 27.61 27.54 28.19
N VAL A 44 26.47 26.86 28.29
CA VAL A 44 25.90 25.99 27.25
C VAL A 44 24.67 26.67 26.63
N CYS A 45 24.44 26.46 25.32
CA CYS A 45 23.32 27.04 24.57
C CYS A 45 22.11 26.10 24.60
N HIS A 46 20.96 26.60 25.07
CA HIS A 46 19.71 25.82 25.20
C HIS A 46 18.58 26.43 24.37
N ARG A 47 17.64 25.60 23.90
CA ARG A 47 16.39 26.05 23.26
C ARG A 47 15.51 26.73 24.33
N PRO A 48 14.86 27.88 24.05
CA PRO A 48 14.08 28.59 25.05
C PRO A 48 12.82 27.77 25.34
N PRO A 49 12.52 27.47 26.62
CA PRO A 49 11.31 26.76 26.98
C PRO A 49 10.07 27.64 26.66
N PRO A 50 8.88 27.04 26.50
CA PRO A 50 7.65 27.83 26.31
C PRO A 50 7.47 28.81 27.48
N PRO A 51 6.92 30.01 27.24
CA PRO A 51 6.99 31.17 28.16
C PRO A 51 6.33 30.97 29.54
N GLU A 52 5.58 29.89 29.73
CA GLU A 52 4.96 29.49 30.99
C GLU A 52 5.79 28.50 31.82
N ARG A 53 6.82 27.85 31.24
CA ARG A 53 7.78 26.97 31.93
C ARG A 53 9.00 27.71 32.50
N GLU A 54 9.41 28.85 31.90
CA GLU A 54 10.57 29.65 32.34
C GLU A 54 10.57 30.02 33.83
N LEU A 55 9.40 30.40 34.39
CA LEU A 55 9.28 30.83 35.79
C LEU A 55 9.34 29.67 36.81
N ARG A 56 8.98 28.44 36.41
CA ARG A 56 8.98 27.26 37.30
C ARG A 56 10.36 26.61 37.38
N CYS A 57 11.01 26.52 36.22
CA CYS A 57 12.36 25.99 36.02
C CYS A 57 13.42 26.75 36.84
N VAL A 58 13.48 28.08 36.68
CA VAL A 58 14.41 28.95 37.40
C VAL A 58 14.23 28.86 38.92
N ARG A 59 13.00 28.62 39.39
CA ARG A 59 12.69 28.53 40.82
C ARG A 59 13.09 27.17 41.43
N ALA A 60 12.91 26.07 40.69
CA ALA A 60 13.29 24.73 41.14
C ALA A 60 14.81 24.61 41.35
N ALA A 61 15.62 25.07 40.37
CA ALA A 61 17.09 25.03 40.43
C ALA A 61 17.70 25.97 41.49
N LEU A 62 16.97 27.00 41.93
CA LEU A 62 17.44 27.96 42.95
C LEU A 62 17.05 27.60 44.39
N GLU A 63 16.01 26.76 44.58
CA GLU A 63 15.46 26.45 45.91
C GLU A 63 15.94 25.10 46.47
N VAL A 64 16.46 24.18 45.63
CA VAL A 64 16.97 22.86 46.06
C VAL A 64 18.39 22.60 45.52
N PRO A 65 19.46 22.73 46.35
CA PRO A 65 20.85 22.64 45.90
C PRO A 65 21.26 21.30 45.28
N ASP A 66 20.54 20.22 45.60
CA ASP A 66 20.82 18.86 45.13
C ASP A 66 20.03 18.52 43.85
N CYS A 67 19.26 19.46 43.29
CA CYS A 67 18.47 19.26 42.06
C CYS A 67 18.95 20.27 41.03
N VAL A 68 19.91 19.82 40.23
CA VAL A 68 20.54 20.60 39.16
C VAL A 68 19.91 20.14 37.85
N ASP A 69 19.52 21.11 37.04
CA ASP A 69 19.13 20.96 35.64
C ASP A 69 20.39 21.32 34.82
N ARG A 70 21.05 20.31 34.27
CA ARG A 70 22.36 20.44 33.63
C ARG A 70 22.25 20.63 32.12
N ASP A 71 21.22 20.10 31.48
CA ASP A 71 20.99 20.23 30.05
C ASP A 71 19.96 21.32 29.69
N GLY A 72 19.33 21.95 30.68
CA GLY A 72 18.55 23.17 30.51
C GLY A 72 17.17 22.95 29.91
N ASP A 73 16.61 21.73 29.98
CA ASP A 73 15.27 21.42 29.49
C ASP A 73 14.15 21.65 30.52
N CYS A 74 14.55 22.06 31.73
CA CYS A 74 13.71 22.35 32.88
C CYS A 74 13.14 21.14 33.62
N PHE A 75 13.66 19.95 33.35
CA PHE A 75 13.46 18.78 34.17
C PHE A 75 14.75 18.45 34.96
N VAL A 76 14.66 17.61 35.99
CA VAL A 76 15.78 17.26 36.86
C VAL A 76 15.78 15.79 37.23
N VAL A 77 16.94 15.14 37.16
CA VAL A 77 17.15 13.75 37.61
C VAL A 77 17.47 13.69 39.11
N GLY A 78 16.88 12.73 39.84
CA GLY A 78 17.43 12.27 41.13
C GLY A 78 17.30 13.23 42.32
N CYS A 79 16.27 14.07 42.34
CA CYS A 79 16.00 15.03 43.43
C CYS A 79 15.57 14.32 44.75
N PRO A 80 15.90 14.84 45.95
CA PRO A 80 15.48 14.24 47.23
C PRO A 80 13.95 14.13 47.35
N PRO A 81 13.41 13.14 48.09
CA PRO A 81 11.97 12.85 48.16
C PRO A 81 11.11 13.95 48.82
N GLU A 82 11.70 15.05 49.29
CA GLU A 82 11.03 16.15 49.99
C GLU A 82 10.82 17.38 49.07
N VAL A 83 10.43 17.15 47.81
CA VAL A 83 10.03 18.25 46.89
C VAL A 83 8.56 18.65 47.07
N PRO A 84 8.24 19.96 46.98
CA PRO A 84 6.87 20.44 46.97
C PRO A 84 6.04 19.78 45.86
N PRO A 85 4.78 19.37 46.12
CA PRO A 85 3.92 18.72 45.12
C PRO A 85 3.70 19.55 43.84
N GLU A 86 3.85 20.87 43.92
CA GLU A 86 3.71 21.78 42.77
C GLU A 86 4.87 21.69 41.77
N LEU A 87 5.97 21.03 42.15
CA LEU A 87 7.16 20.76 41.32
C LEU A 87 7.22 19.27 40.92
N ALA A 88 6.20 18.48 41.28
CA ALA A 88 6.10 17.06 41.03
C ALA A 88 5.79 16.71 39.55
N THR A 89 6.15 17.53 38.58
CA THR A 89 6.14 17.17 37.15
C THR A 89 7.47 17.49 36.49
N LEU A 90 8.38 18.14 37.22
CA LEU A 90 9.73 18.51 36.76
C LEU A 90 10.78 17.44 37.15
N TRP A 91 10.39 16.36 37.85
CA TRP A 91 11.31 15.35 38.42
C TRP A 91 11.34 14.03 37.66
N ALA A 92 10.67 13.98 36.51
CA ALA A 92 10.59 12.79 35.68
C ALA A 92 11.61 12.83 34.53
N ASP A 93 12.65 13.65 34.67
CA ASP A 93 13.80 13.55 33.79
C ASP A 93 14.49 12.19 34.00
N CYS A 94 14.87 11.57 32.90
CA CYS A 94 15.60 10.32 32.86
C CYS A 94 17.07 10.51 32.42
N ASP A 95 17.45 11.65 31.83
CA ASP A 95 18.80 11.95 31.33
C ASP A 95 19.18 13.44 31.41
N ASP A 96 19.69 13.88 32.58
CA ASP A 96 20.23 15.23 32.90
C ASP A 96 21.52 15.60 32.12
N ALA A 97 21.68 15.07 30.91
CA ALA A 97 22.74 15.42 29.98
C ALA A 97 22.21 15.66 28.56
N SER A 98 20.91 15.50 28.33
CA SER A 98 20.27 15.55 27.02
C SER A 98 18.94 16.30 27.08
N PRO A 99 18.87 17.53 26.56
CA PRO A 99 17.65 18.35 26.66
C PRO A 99 16.50 17.88 25.75
N ASP A 100 16.79 16.90 24.89
CA ASP A 100 15.81 16.25 24.05
C ASP A 100 15.25 14.98 24.72
N ARG A 101 15.64 14.69 25.99
CA ARG A 101 15.23 13.50 26.75
C ARG A 101 14.51 13.86 28.03
N ALA A 102 13.22 14.14 27.92
CA ALA A 102 12.42 14.61 29.04
C ALA A 102 10.93 14.38 28.84
N PRO A 103 10.13 14.44 29.92
CA PRO A 103 8.67 14.32 29.89
C PRO A 103 7.97 15.06 28.74
N GLY A 104 7.45 14.26 27.79
CA GLY A 104 6.72 14.71 26.62
C GLY A 104 7.59 15.20 25.46
N ALA A 105 8.86 14.78 25.41
CA ALA A 105 9.67 14.82 24.20
C ALA A 105 9.08 13.91 23.11
N ALA A 106 9.63 13.95 21.90
CA ALA A 106 9.24 13.04 20.84
C ALA A 106 10.15 11.82 20.88
N GLU A 107 9.56 10.62 20.90
CA GLU A 107 10.30 9.36 20.79
C GLU A 107 11.06 9.27 19.47
N LEU A 108 12.31 8.80 19.56
CA LEU A 108 13.12 8.37 18.42
C LEU A 108 13.31 6.87 18.51
N CYS A 109 13.49 6.20 17.37
CA CYS A 109 13.71 4.75 17.34
C CYS A 109 15.18 4.40 17.66
N ASN A 110 15.65 4.75 18.85
CA ASN A 110 17.06 4.70 19.25
C ASN A 110 17.36 3.75 20.41
N GLY A 111 16.35 3.05 20.94
CA GLY A 111 16.47 2.14 22.07
C GLY A 111 16.58 2.86 23.42
N VAL A 112 16.18 4.13 23.49
CA VAL A 112 16.14 4.96 24.69
C VAL A 112 14.74 5.55 24.82
N ASP A 113 14.28 5.63 26.07
CA ASP A 113 13.10 6.36 26.52
C ASP A 113 13.42 7.86 26.41
N ASP A 114 13.04 8.52 25.32
CA ASP A 114 13.34 9.94 25.09
C ASP A 114 12.27 10.83 25.76
N ASP A 115 11.05 10.35 25.98
CA ASP A 115 9.98 11.09 26.62
C ASP A 115 9.85 10.81 28.14
N CYS A 116 10.70 9.93 28.68
CA CYS A 116 10.80 9.54 30.08
C CYS A 116 9.49 8.98 30.69
N ASP A 117 8.64 8.31 29.90
CA ASP A 117 7.41 7.70 30.37
C ASP A 117 7.55 6.25 30.89
N GLN A 118 8.76 5.69 30.79
CA GLN A 118 9.17 4.30 31.11
C GLN A 118 8.83 3.24 30.04
N ALA A 119 8.33 3.65 28.89
CA ALA A 119 8.41 2.85 27.66
C ALA A 119 9.66 3.25 26.87
N VAL A 120 9.99 2.47 25.85
CA VAL A 120 11.15 2.72 25.00
C VAL A 120 10.68 2.53 23.58
N ASP A 121 10.94 3.52 22.72
CA ASP A 121 10.58 3.51 21.30
C ASP A 121 9.05 3.30 21.08
N GLU A 122 8.20 3.79 21.98
CA GLU A 122 6.74 3.72 21.88
C GLU A 122 6.14 4.79 20.96
N ASP A 123 4.85 4.65 20.65
CA ASP A 123 4.12 5.55 19.74
C ASP A 123 4.72 5.69 18.32
N LEU A 124 5.69 4.84 17.96
CA LEU A 124 6.34 4.75 16.65
C LEU A 124 5.71 3.70 15.70
N GLY A 125 4.71 2.94 16.17
CA GLY A 125 4.05 1.89 15.39
C GLY A 125 4.92 0.64 15.16
N LEU A 126 5.94 0.41 15.99
CA LEU A 126 6.85 -0.72 15.83
C LEU A 126 6.10 -2.07 15.86
N GLY A 127 6.33 -2.86 14.81
CA GLY A 127 5.69 -4.16 14.62
C GLY A 127 4.30 -4.12 14.00
N ASP A 128 3.76 -2.93 13.68
CA ASP A 128 2.57 -2.83 12.84
C ASP A 128 2.91 -3.32 11.41
N ALA A 129 1.92 -3.92 10.74
CA ALA A 129 2.05 -4.31 9.35
C ALA A 129 2.17 -3.06 8.47
N CYS A 130 3.02 -3.12 7.45
CA CYS A 130 3.22 -2.04 6.50
C CYS A 130 3.47 -2.58 5.10
N ASP A 131 3.14 -1.73 4.13
CA ASP A 131 3.36 -1.92 2.70
C ASP A 131 4.68 -1.27 2.29
N GLY A 132 5.44 -1.99 1.48
CA GLY A 132 6.78 -1.64 1.03
C GLY A 132 6.79 -0.55 -0.04
N PRO A 133 7.96 -0.34 -0.69
CA PRO A 133 8.07 0.52 -1.87
C PRO A 133 7.81 -0.20 -3.20
N ASP A 134 7.20 -1.38 -3.17
CA ASP A 134 6.66 -2.15 -4.29
C ASP A 134 5.28 -1.59 -4.74
N SER A 135 4.66 -2.26 -5.70
CA SER A 135 3.44 -1.82 -6.37
C SER A 135 2.24 -2.73 -6.17
N ASP A 136 2.41 -3.85 -5.46
CA ASP A 136 1.35 -4.79 -5.08
C ASP A 136 0.58 -4.35 -3.82
N LEU A 137 0.94 -3.24 -3.16
CA LEU A 137 0.16 -2.68 -2.03
C LEU A 137 -0.04 -3.64 -0.85
N CYS A 138 0.69 -4.74 -0.84
CA CYS A 138 0.51 -5.81 0.10
C CYS A 138 1.28 -5.47 1.38
N ALA A 139 0.74 -5.84 2.54
CA ALA A 139 1.30 -5.44 3.85
C ALA A 139 2.05 -6.61 4.51
N GLU A 140 3.08 -7.12 3.83
CA GLU A 140 3.88 -8.27 4.26
C GLU A 140 5.01 -7.87 5.20
N GLY A 141 5.44 -6.62 5.10
CA GLY A 141 6.44 -6.02 5.97
C GLY A 141 5.92 -5.69 7.37
N VAL A 142 6.87 -5.33 8.23
CA VAL A 142 6.62 -4.75 9.54
C VAL A 142 7.40 -3.45 9.72
N VAL A 143 6.80 -2.53 10.46
CA VAL A 143 7.45 -1.27 10.82
C VAL A 143 8.59 -1.54 11.79
N VAL A 144 9.81 -1.16 11.41
CA VAL A 144 11.05 -1.32 12.20
C VAL A 144 11.78 0.00 12.36
N CYS A 145 12.75 0.06 13.28
CA CYS A 145 13.64 1.22 13.39
C CYS A 145 14.48 1.41 12.11
N ALA A 146 14.54 2.65 11.66
CA ALA A 146 15.46 3.06 10.62
C ALA A 146 16.93 2.91 11.08
N ALA A 147 17.83 2.70 10.13
CA ALA A 147 19.25 2.50 10.43
C ALA A 147 19.93 3.74 11.06
N ASP A 148 19.34 4.93 10.90
CA ASP A 148 19.81 6.18 11.52
C ASP A 148 19.29 6.38 12.95
N ALA A 149 18.42 5.49 13.44
CA ALA A 149 17.82 5.52 14.77
C ALA A 149 16.97 6.77 15.06
N ILE A 150 16.48 7.46 14.02
CA ILE A 150 15.65 8.67 14.19
C ILE A 150 14.16 8.34 14.06
N GLY A 151 13.80 7.45 13.13
CA GLY A 151 12.42 7.12 12.86
C GLY A 151 12.24 5.65 12.49
N THR A 152 11.15 5.36 11.81
CA THR A 152 10.80 4.02 11.38
C THR A 152 10.82 3.88 9.86
N VAL A 153 10.99 2.64 9.40
CA VAL A 153 10.88 2.23 8.00
C VAL A 153 10.09 0.93 7.94
N CYS A 154 9.47 0.64 6.79
CA CYS A 154 8.94 -0.69 6.53
C CYS A 154 10.09 -1.63 6.15
N ASP A 155 10.18 -2.82 6.75
CA ASP A 155 11.20 -3.82 6.39
C ASP A 155 10.80 -4.72 5.22
N ASP A 156 9.71 -4.37 4.54
CA ASP A 156 9.28 -5.10 3.37
C ASP A 156 10.32 -5.04 2.25
N ALA A 157 10.59 -6.21 1.70
CA ALA A 157 11.55 -6.42 0.63
C ALA A 157 11.06 -7.49 -0.33
N THR A 158 9.76 -7.79 -0.35
CA THR A 158 9.17 -8.57 -1.41
C THR A 158 9.26 -7.82 -2.75
N ASP A 159 9.17 -8.59 -3.83
CA ASP A 159 8.99 -8.03 -5.17
C ASP A 159 7.48 -8.00 -5.41
N ASP A 160 7.02 -7.12 -6.31
CA ASP A 160 5.63 -7.09 -6.79
C ASP A 160 5.09 -8.51 -7.01
N THR A 161 4.16 -8.95 -6.16
CA THR A 161 3.46 -10.20 -6.35
C THR A 161 2.64 -10.12 -7.64
N VAL A 162 2.71 -11.19 -8.43
CA VAL A 162 1.92 -11.29 -9.67
C VAL A 162 0.62 -11.98 -9.29
N GLU A 163 -0.51 -11.37 -9.67
CA GLU A 163 -1.83 -11.95 -9.45
C GLU A 163 -1.88 -13.39 -10.00
N THR A 164 -2.28 -14.33 -9.16
CA THR A 164 -2.42 -15.75 -9.52
C THR A 164 -3.87 -16.15 -9.35
N CYS A 165 -4.45 -16.80 -10.34
CA CYS A 165 -5.88 -17.16 -10.35
C CYS A 165 -6.18 -18.21 -9.27
N ASN A 166 -6.45 -17.79 -8.04
CA ASN A 166 -6.49 -18.63 -6.85
C ASN A 166 -7.56 -18.21 -5.81
N ASP A 167 -8.47 -17.29 -6.17
CA ASP A 167 -9.50 -16.68 -5.31
C ASP A 167 -8.92 -15.84 -4.13
N VAL A 168 -7.67 -15.39 -4.24
CA VAL A 168 -6.99 -14.48 -3.30
C VAL A 168 -6.45 -13.30 -4.10
N ASP A 169 -6.56 -12.12 -3.50
CA ASP A 169 -5.92 -10.87 -3.95
C ASP A 169 -4.41 -11.00 -3.64
N ASP A 170 -3.64 -11.56 -4.58
CA ASP A 170 -2.21 -11.80 -4.39
C ASP A 170 -1.42 -10.51 -4.60
N ASP A 171 -1.92 -9.56 -5.38
CA ASP A 171 -1.31 -8.25 -5.67
C ASP A 171 -2.01 -7.05 -4.99
N CYS A 172 -2.80 -7.34 -3.95
CA CYS A 172 -3.49 -6.45 -3.00
C CYS A 172 -4.10 -5.16 -3.58
N ASP A 173 -4.55 -5.18 -4.83
CA ASP A 173 -5.12 -4.03 -5.52
C ASP A 173 -6.62 -3.77 -5.17
N LEU A 174 -7.15 -4.58 -4.25
CA LEU A 174 -8.53 -4.63 -3.76
C LEU A 174 -9.53 -5.29 -4.71
N ALA A 175 -9.05 -5.94 -5.77
CA ALA A 175 -9.81 -6.89 -6.54
C ALA A 175 -9.30 -8.33 -6.24
N THR A 176 -9.74 -9.29 -7.03
CA THR A 176 -9.42 -10.70 -6.81
C THR A 176 -9.49 -11.35 -8.17
N ASP A 177 -8.38 -11.90 -8.63
CA ASP A 177 -8.17 -12.52 -9.93
C ASP A 177 -8.58 -11.64 -11.13
N GLU A 178 -8.47 -10.31 -11.04
CA GLU A 178 -8.92 -9.35 -12.06
C GLU A 178 -8.08 -9.34 -13.33
N ASP A 179 -6.83 -9.76 -13.25
CA ASP A 179 -5.92 -9.90 -14.39
C ASP A 179 -6.26 -11.10 -15.32
N PHE A 180 -7.24 -11.93 -14.95
CA PHE A 180 -7.56 -13.19 -15.63
C PHE A 180 -8.81 -13.17 -16.52
N ALA A 181 -9.46 -12.02 -16.70
CA ALA A 181 -10.68 -11.87 -17.50
C ALA A 181 -11.77 -12.91 -17.15
N LEU A 182 -11.87 -13.27 -15.87
CA LEU A 182 -12.81 -14.25 -15.37
C LEU A 182 -14.26 -13.91 -15.74
N GLY A 183 -15.04 -14.93 -16.04
CA GLY A 183 -16.45 -14.76 -16.41
C GLY A 183 -16.68 -14.32 -17.86
N THR A 184 -15.63 -14.05 -18.64
CA THR A 184 -15.78 -13.79 -20.08
C THR A 184 -16.07 -15.10 -20.84
N ALA A 185 -16.89 -14.99 -21.89
CA ALA A 185 -17.17 -16.13 -22.75
C ALA A 185 -15.91 -16.52 -23.53
N CYS A 186 -15.61 -17.81 -23.60
CA CYS A 186 -14.43 -18.34 -24.29
C CYS A 186 -14.78 -19.58 -25.14
N ASP A 187 -13.94 -19.83 -26.13
CA ASP A 187 -13.98 -21.00 -27.02
C ASP A 187 -12.96 -22.03 -26.52
N GLY A 188 -13.42 -23.27 -26.41
CA GLY A 188 -12.70 -24.40 -25.83
C GLY A 188 -11.53 -24.92 -26.65
N ALA A 189 -11.11 -26.12 -26.26
CA ALA A 189 -10.17 -26.93 -27.06
C ALA A 189 -10.91 -27.88 -28.02
N ASP A 190 -12.23 -27.79 -28.11
CA ASP A 190 -13.04 -28.44 -29.12
C ASP A 190 -12.85 -27.75 -30.49
N GLY A 191 -13.74 -28.00 -31.46
CA GLY A 191 -13.41 -27.85 -32.90
C GLY A 191 -14.51 -27.19 -33.72
N ASP A 192 -15.54 -26.74 -33.03
CA ASP A 192 -16.72 -26.03 -33.49
C ASP A 192 -16.52 -24.51 -33.38
N ALA A 193 -15.48 -24.06 -32.66
CA ALA A 193 -15.05 -22.66 -32.53
C ALA A 193 -16.13 -21.76 -31.93
N CYS A 194 -16.99 -22.38 -31.13
CA CYS A 194 -18.13 -21.76 -30.50
C CYS A 194 -17.72 -21.23 -29.12
N VAL A 195 -18.46 -20.24 -28.59
CA VAL A 195 -18.10 -19.55 -27.35
C VAL A 195 -19.08 -19.93 -26.23
N GLU A 196 -19.16 -21.22 -25.91
CA GLU A 196 -20.02 -21.79 -24.86
C GLU A 196 -19.37 -21.80 -23.49
N GLY A 197 -18.04 -21.84 -23.46
CA GLY A 197 -17.26 -21.83 -22.25
C GLY A 197 -17.25 -20.47 -21.54
N VAL A 198 -16.74 -20.50 -20.31
CA VAL A 198 -16.43 -19.31 -19.54
C VAL A 198 -15.01 -19.42 -18.99
N VAL A 199 -14.29 -18.29 -18.96
CA VAL A 199 -12.95 -18.24 -18.38
C VAL A 199 -13.06 -18.41 -16.85
N VAL A 200 -12.34 -19.41 -16.33
CA VAL A 200 -12.28 -19.80 -14.92
C VAL A 200 -10.82 -20.00 -14.47
N CYS A 201 -10.58 -20.02 -13.16
CA CYS A 201 -9.28 -20.40 -12.62
C CYS A 201 -8.99 -21.89 -12.81
N ALA A 202 -7.80 -22.20 -13.32
CA ALA A 202 -7.23 -23.53 -13.33
C ALA A 202 -6.48 -23.82 -12.03
N ALA A 203 -6.33 -25.12 -11.72
CA ALA A 203 -5.66 -25.57 -10.51
C ALA A 203 -4.16 -25.25 -10.44
N ASP A 204 -3.56 -24.74 -11.53
CA ASP A 204 -2.18 -24.31 -11.59
C ASP A 204 -2.00 -22.78 -11.42
N GLY A 205 -3.08 -22.05 -11.10
CA GLY A 205 -3.05 -20.61 -10.89
C GLY A 205 -3.18 -19.77 -12.17
N THR A 206 -3.48 -20.40 -13.31
CA THR A 206 -3.72 -19.70 -14.58
C THR A 206 -5.21 -19.62 -14.90
N ALA A 207 -5.60 -18.78 -15.86
CA ALA A 207 -6.94 -18.82 -16.43
C ALA A 207 -7.08 -19.94 -17.48
N THR A 208 -8.19 -20.68 -17.46
CA THR A 208 -8.56 -21.67 -18.47
C THR A 208 -10.01 -21.48 -18.91
N CYS A 209 -10.34 -21.96 -20.11
CA CYS A 209 -11.72 -22.03 -20.56
C CYS A 209 -12.40 -23.31 -20.02
N ASP A 210 -13.52 -23.18 -19.32
CA ASP A 210 -14.42 -24.29 -18.93
C ASP A 210 -15.36 -24.68 -20.08
N ASP A 211 -14.80 -24.86 -21.28
CA ASP A 211 -15.57 -25.45 -22.36
C ASP A 211 -15.27 -26.95 -22.43
N THR A 212 -16.32 -27.72 -22.23
CA THR A 212 -16.27 -29.19 -22.23
C THR A 212 -17.15 -29.79 -23.32
N THR A 213 -17.62 -28.97 -24.27
CA THR A 213 -18.45 -29.46 -25.38
C THR A 213 -17.63 -30.19 -26.45
N SER A 214 -18.29 -30.67 -27.51
CA SER A 214 -17.71 -31.63 -28.46
C SER A 214 -17.76 -31.12 -29.89
N THR A 215 -16.60 -31.22 -30.54
CA THR A 215 -16.13 -30.41 -31.66
C THR A 215 -16.97 -30.19 -32.92
N THR A 216 -17.94 -31.01 -33.34
CA THR A 216 -18.25 -31.02 -34.80
C THR A 216 -19.52 -31.73 -35.25
N VAL A 217 -20.41 -32.16 -34.36
CA VAL A 217 -21.60 -32.86 -34.84
C VAL A 217 -22.74 -31.88 -34.94
N GLU A 218 -22.85 -31.25 -36.12
CA GLU A 218 -24.12 -30.69 -36.54
C GLU A 218 -25.11 -31.85 -36.60
N LEU A 219 -26.01 -31.92 -35.63
CA LEU A 219 -27.11 -32.86 -35.63
C LEU A 219 -28.30 -32.16 -36.26
N CYS A 220 -29.10 -32.90 -37.02
CA CYS A 220 -30.37 -32.39 -37.51
C CYS A 220 -31.38 -32.40 -36.36
N ASN A 221 -31.24 -31.51 -35.38
CA ASN A 221 -31.99 -31.50 -34.13
C ASN A 221 -32.70 -30.15 -33.84
N GLY A 222 -32.53 -29.15 -34.71
CA GLY A 222 -33.11 -27.82 -34.53
C GLY A 222 -32.26 -26.85 -33.71
N LEU A 223 -31.00 -27.17 -33.43
CA LEU A 223 -29.97 -26.32 -32.82
C LEU A 223 -28.83 -26.07 -33.84
N ASP A 224 -27.95 -25.14 -33.53
CA ASP A 224 -26.75 -24.82 -34.30
C ASP A 224 -25.58 -25.42 -33.49
N ASP A 225 -25.34 -26.73 -33.67
CA ASP A 225 -24.44 -27.54 -32.84
C ASP A 225 -22.97 -27.43 -33.32
N ASP A 226 -22.73 -26.78 -34.45
CA ASP A 226 -21.39 -26.44 -34.94
C ASP A 226 -21.17 -24.94 -35.18
N CYS A 227 -22.11 -24.11 -34.71
CA CYS A 227 -22.17 -22.63 -34.82
C CYS A 227 -21.93 -22.08 -36.23
N ARG A 228 -22.36 -22.82 -37.26
CA ARG A 228 -22.23 -22.37 -38.66
C ARG A 228 -23.60 -22.15 -39.27
N ASN A 229 -23.68 -21.03 -39.99
CA ASN A 229 -24.76 -20.57 -40.88
C ASN A 229 -26.21 -20.86 -40.47
N GLY A 230 -26.47 -21.08 -39.18
CA GLY A 230 -27.77 -21.30 -38.58
C GLY A 230 -28.08 -22.78 -38.34
N VAL A 231 -29.19 -22.98 -37.65
CA VAL A 231 -29.71 -24.29 -37.26
C VAL A 231 -29.78 -25.31 -38.41
N ASP A 232 -29.24 -26.52 -38.18
CA ASP A 232 -29.25 -27.67 -39.08
C ASP A 232 -28.61 -27.41 -40.46
N ASP A 233 -27.65 -26.47 -40.56
CA ASP A 233 -27.10 -26.03 -41.86
C ASP A 233 -26.25 -27.09 -42.59
N GLY A 234 -25.76 -28.09 -41.86
CA GLY A 234 -25.12 -29.30 -42.37
C GLY A 234 -26.09 -30.23 -43.12
N TYR A 235 -27.39 -29.95 -43.09
CA TYR A 235 -28.44 -30.78 -43.68
C TYR A 235 -29.27 -30.00 -44.70
N ALA A 236 -29.89 -30.72 -45.64
CA ALA A 236 -30.74 -30.10 -46.65
C ALA A 236 -32.11 -29.65 -46.10
N VAL A 237 -32.25 -29.43 -44.79
CA VAL A 237 -33.52 -29.10 -44.12
C VAL A 237 -34.17 -27.89 -44.79
N GLY A 238 -35.46 -28.00 -45.08
CA GLY A 238 -36.20 -26.95 -45.78
C GLY A 238 -35.93 -26.85 -47.29
N GLN A 239 -34.99 -27.62 -47.86
CA GLN A 239 -34.84 -27.76 -49.32
C GLN A 239 -35.93 -28.66 -49.90
N ALA A 240 -36.35 -28.36 -51.12
CA ALA A 240 -37.35 -29.16 -51.82
C ALA A 240 -36.79 -30.54 -52.20
N CYS A 241 -37.50 -31.59 -51.80
CA CYS A 241 -37.20 -32.97 -52.19
C CYS A 241 -38.31 -33.50 -53.12
N THR A 242 -37.98 -34.47 -53.99
CA THR A 242 -38.98 -35.18 -54.81
C THR A 242 -38.73 -36.68 -54.76
N VAL A 243 -39.75 -37.44 -54.38
CA VAL A 243 -39.69 -38.90 -54.25
C VAL A 243 -40.63 -39.55 -55.28
N GLY A 244 -40.17 -40.63 -55.90
CA GLY A 244 -40.90 -41.35 -56.94
C GLY A 244 -40.56 -40.91 -58.37
N VAL A 245 -41.13 -41.60 -59.36
CA VAL A 245 -40.89 -41.34 -60.79
C VAL A 245 -42.20 -41.16 -61.56
N GLY A 246 -42.18 -40.32 -62.60
CA GLY A 246 -43.34 -40.08 -63.47
C GLY A 246 -44.54 -39.49 -62.71
N GLY A 247 -45.76 -39.93 -63.04
CA GLY A 247 -47.00 -39.42 -62.42
C GLY A 247 -47.17 -39.73 -60.93
N CYS A 248 -46.30 -40.56 -60.35
CA CYS A 248 -46.28 -40.87 -58.91
C CYS A 248 -45.27 -40.01 -58.14
N ALA A 249 -44.56 -39.10 -58.79
CA ALA A 249 -43.66 -38.17 -58.12
C ALA A 249 -44.44 -37.30 -57.10
N ARG A 250 -43.88 -37.16 -55.90
CA ARG A 250 -44.39 -36.31 -54.82
C ARG A 250 -43.27 -35.39 -54.38
N SER A 251 -43.56 -34.10 -54.25
CA SER A 251 -42.60 -33.13 -53.74
C SER A 251 -42.91 -32.80 -52.29
N GLY A 252 -41.87 -32.53 -51.52
CA GLY A 252 -41.94 -32.14 -50.11
C GLY A 252 -40.72 -31.30 -49.75
N LEU A 253 -40.49 -31.15 -48.45
CA LEU A 253 -39.29 -30.54 -47.89
C LEU A 253 -38.53 -31.61 -47.10
N TYR A 254 -37.20 -31.57 -47.17
CA TYR A 254 -36.35 -32.32 -46.25
C TYR A 254 -36.60 -31.86 -44.82
N GLN A 255 -36.75 -32.82 -43.92
CA GLN A 255 -36.92 -32.63 -42.48
C GLN A 255 -36.02 -33.62 -41.79
N CYS A 256 -35.54 -33.26 -40.61
CA CYS A 256 -34.73 -34.15 -39.81
C CYS A 256 -35.42 -35.50 -39.60
N ASN A 257 -34.65 -36.58 -39.78
CA ASN A 257 -35.09 -37.90 -39.41
C ASN A 257 -35.21 -37.99 -37.87
N GLY A 258 -35.94 -39.00 -37.41
CA GLY A 258 -36.25 -39.13 -35.98
C GLY A 258 -35.05 -39.36 -35.05
N ASP A 259 -33.85 -39.63 -35.60
CA ASP A 259 -32.62 -39.84 -34.84
C ASP A 259 -31.59 -38.72 -34.98
N GLY A 260 -31.91 -37.64 -35.71
CA GLY A 260 -31.08 -36.44 -35.84
C GLY A 260 -29.79 -36.62 -36.64
N SER A 261 -29.60 -37.76 -37.32
CA SER A 261 -28.40 -38.04 -38.11
C SER A 261 -28.50 -37.65 -39.59
N GLY A 262 -29.65 -37.12 -40.03
CA GLY A 262 -29.95 -36.88 -41.45
C GLY A 262 -31.32 -36.28 -41.72
N VAL A 263 -31.70 -36.25 -43.01
CA VAL A 263 -32.97 -35.74 -43.56
C VAL A 263 -33.70 -36.73 -44.46
#